data_AF-A0A535MVW2-F1
#
_entry.id   AF-A0A535MVW2-F1
#
_cell.length_a   1.000
_cell.length_b   1.000
_cell.length_c   1.000
_cell.angle_alpha   90.00
_cell.angle_beta   90.00
_cell.angle_gamma   90.00
#
_symmetry.space_group_name_H-M   'P 1'
#
loop_
_entity.id
_entity.type
_entity.pdbx_description
1 polymer ?
#
loop_
_entity_poly.entity_id
_entity_poly.type
_entity_poly.pdbx_seq_one_letter_code
_entity_poly.pdbx_strand_id
1 'polypeptide(L)'
;MALLDLDQTGFPGFSEAQVGALAEERLASAILVDSLGSTAVGFPLLDLGFDLYPRRVRTLRVCPVQVKARSFLAPSGEFQVSVASLQADPNGAVLLPYLPPPDWQPGPALWAIGIPEFLALAVHNQDGSYQFSGYLDGRFPSPANRYLVETRHLQRQWLDRIPGWTAPVPPAPAGLLPRVGRAGARAFGRSAELWLAGEIMRAALQDVAVVQDRLRVDSVDLLLHDLRGYRLGGLSVHAST
;
A
#
# COMPACT_ATOMS: atom_id res chain seq x y z
N MET A 1 16.04 -0.85 42.14
CA MET A 1 16.20 -1.50 40.82
C MET A 1 14.84 -1.49 40.15
N ALA A 2 14.43 -0.33 39.64
CA ALA A 2 13.11 -0.13 39.05
C ALA A 2 13.15 -0.48 37.56
N LEU A 3 12.22 -1.32 37.13
CA LEU A 3 11.90 -1.63 35.75
C LEU A 3 11.60 -0.33 35.00
N LEU A 4 12.40 -0.02 33.98
CA LEU A 4 12.08 1.03 33.01
C LEU A 4 11.08 0.44 32.03
N ASP A 5 9.84 0.92 32.11
CA ASP A 5 8.83 0.79 31.04
C ASP A 5 9.42 1.31 29.73
N LEU A 6 9.66 0.41 28.78
CA LEU A 6 10.12 0.70 27.42
C LEU A 6 8.95 0.86 26.43
N ASP A 7 7.78 1.26 26.92
CA ASP A 7 6.54 1.42 26.11
C ASP A 7 6.24 2.88 25.72
N GLN A 8 7.25 3.76 25.66
CA GLN A 8 7.07 5.11 25.10
C GLN A 8 7.26 5.12 23.57
N THR A 9 6.37 4.44 22.84
CA THR A 9 6.40 4.35 21.36
C THR A 9 5.37 5.25 20.67
N GLY A 10 4.92 6.33 21.31
CA GLY A 10 4.07 7.36 20.71
C GLY A 10 4.53 8.75 21.12
N PHE A 11 4.55 9.70 20.18
CA PHE A 11 4.67 11.10 20.55
C PHE A 11 3.44 11.47 21.40
N PRO A 12 3.57 12.29 22.47
CA PRO A 12 2.45 12.61 23.35
C PRO A 12 1.24 13.12 22.52
N GLY A 13 0.15 12.36 22.53
CA GLY A 13 -1.09 12.68 21.82
C GLY A 13 -1.35 11.95 20.50
N PHE A 14 -0.43 11.11 20.00
CA PHE A 14 -0.66 10.23 18.84
C PHE A 14 -0.46 8.75 19.20
N SER A 15 -1.48 7.93 18.93
CA SER A 15 -1.37 6.47 19.01
C SER A 15 -0.64 5.90 17.79
N GLU A 16 -0.08 4.69 17.91
CA GLU A 16 0.55 4.00 16.78
C GLU A 16 -0.42 3.80 15.61
N ALA A 17 -1.71 3.57 15.88
CA ALA A 17 -2.74 3.47 14.87
C ALA A 17 -2.93 4.79 14.09
N GLN A 18 -2.86 5.93 14.77
CA GLN A 18 -2.93 7.24 14.10
C GLN A 18 -1.68 7.51 13.26
N VAL A 19 -0.50 7.07 13.71
CA VAL A 19 0.75 7.15 12.92
C VAL A 19 0.66 6.25 11.68
N GLY A 20 0.10 5.04 11.81
CA GLY A 20 -0.15 4.12 10.70
C GLY A 20 -1.04 4.75 9.62
N ALA A 21 -2.25 5.19 10.00
CA ALA A 21 -3.19 5.83 9.08
C ALA A 21 -2.58 7.07 8.40
N LEU A 22 -1.82 7.88 9.15
CA LEU A 22 -1.13 9.03 8.58
C LEU A 22 -0.03 8.62 7.59
N ALA A 23 0.72 7.56 7.89
CA ALA A 23 1.74 7.03 7.00
C ALA A 23 1.14 6.54 5.68
N GLU A 24 0.03 5.82 5.73
CA GLU A 24 -0.70 5.35 4.54
C GLU A 24 -1.11 6.53 3.65
N GLU A 25 -1.76 7.53 4.24
CA GLU A 25 -2.22 8.76 3.56
C GLU A 25 -1.06 9.53 2.89
N ARG A 26 0.03 9.71 3.64
CA ARG A 26 1.21 10.44 3.18
C ARG A 26 1.95 9.69 2.08
N LEU A 27 2.07 8.38 2.21
CA LEU A 27 2.75 7.53 1.25
C LEU A 27 1.96 7.41 -0.05
N ALA A 28 0.64 7.23 0.04
CA ALA A 28 -0.24 7.29 -1.13
C ALA A 28 -0.10 8.63 -1.87
N SER A 29 -0.07 9.74 -1.14
CA SER A 29 0.15 11.07 -1.73
C SER A 29 1.52 11.19 -2.41
N ALA A 30 2.59 10.70 -1.77
CA ALA A 30 3.93 10.71 -2.34
C ALA A 30 4.01 9.89 -3.64
N ILE A 31 3.38 8.71 -3.67
CA ILE A 31 3.27 7.85 -4.87
C ILE A 31 2.55 8.58 -6.01
N LEU A 32 1.42 9.21 -5.71
CA LEU A 32 0.62 9.93 -6.72
C LEU A 32 1.40 11.13 -7.30
N VAL A 33 2.11 11.88 -6.45
CA VAL A 33 2.90 13.04 -6.87
C VAL A 33 4.09 12.62 -7.73
N ASP A 34 4.87 11.62 -7.29
CA ASP A 34 6.09 11.21 -8.00
C ASP A 34 5.80 10.47 -9.31
N SER A 35 4.68 9.74 -9.38
CA SER A 35 4.30 8.99 -10.58
C SER A 35 3.68 9.82 -11.71
N LEU A 36 3.42 11.12 -11.48
CA LEU A 36 2.91 12.08 -12.47
C LEU A 36 1.67 11.57 -13.25
N GLY A 37 0.74 10.91 -12.53
CA GLY A 37 -0.52 10.40 -13.10
C GLY A 37 -0.42 9.05 -13.81
N SER A 38 0.73 8.38 -13.76
CA SER A 38 0.89 7.00 -14.27
C SER A 38 0.42 5.93 -13.28
N THR A 39 0.22 6.31 -12.01
CA THR A 39 -0.22 5.43 -10.92
C THR A 39 -1.48 6.00 -10.25
N ALA A 40 -2.45 5.13 -9.97
CA ALA A 40 -3.53 5.35 -9.03
C ALA A 40 -3.20 4.61 -7.72
N VAL A 41 -3.79 5.03 -6.60
CA VAL A 41 -3.62 4.32 -5.32
C VAL A 41 -4.99 4.01 -4.75
N GLY A 42 -5.25 2.72 -4.55
CA GLY A 42 -6.45 2.22 -3.90
C GLY A 42 -6.27 2.00 -2.41
N PHE A 43 -7.34 2.20 -1.65
CA PHE A 43 -7.45 1.88 -0.23
C PHE A 43 -8.47 0.77 -0.04
N PRO A 44 -8.15 -0.27 0.74
CA PRO A 44 -9.10 -1.32 1.06
C PRO A 44 -10.21 -0.77 1.97
N LEU A 45 -11.44 -1.25 1.76
CA LEU A 45 -12.59 -0.86 2.59
C LEU A 45 -12.55 -1.50 3.98
N LEU A 46 -11.84 -2.61 4.13
CA LEU A 46 -11.51 -3.25 5.40
C LEU A 46 -10.03 -3.62 5.40
N ASP A 47 -9.38 -3.46 6.56
CA ASP A 47 -8.04 -3.99 6.76
C ASP A 47 -8.09 -5.53 6.79
N LEU A 48 -7.47 -6.13 5.78
CA LEU A 48 -7.26 -7.57 5.65
C LEU A 48 -5.75 -7.88 5.44
N GLY A 49 -4.88 -7.06 6.02
CA GLY A 49 -3.42 -7.24 5.99
C GLY A 49 -2.68 -6.44 4.91
N PHE A 50 -3.39 -5.70 4.06
CA PHE A 50 -2.84 -4.71 3.14
C PHE A 50 -3.48 -3.35 3.43
N ASP A 51 -2.71 -2.29 3.27
CA ASP A 51 -3.14 -0.92 3.56
C ASP A 51 -3.29 -0.09 2.28
N LEU A 52 -2.51 -0.40 1.24
CA LEU A 52 -2.52 0.33 -0.03
C LEU A 52 -2.46 -0.60 -1.24
N TYR A 53 -3.00 -0.12 -2.37
CA TYR A 53 -2.95 -0.80 -3.66
C TYR A 53 -2.51 0.16 -4.76
N PRO A 54 -1.22 0.49 -4.88
CA PRO A 54 -0.69 1.14 -6.07
C PRO A 54 -1.06 0.35 -7.31
N ARG A 55 -1.67 1.04 -8.26
CA ARG A 55 -2.12 0.47 -9.53
C ARG A 55 -1.63 1.32 -10.69
N ARG A 56 -1.04 0.66 -11.68
CA ARG A 56 -0.69 1.36 -12.92
C ARG A 56 -1.93 1.67 -13.74
N VAL A 57 -2.11 2.94 -14.05
CA VAL A 57 -3.26 3.48 -14.79
C VAL A 57 -3.38 2.84 -16.17
N ARG A 58 -4.62 2.60 -16.62
CA ARG A 58 -4.98 1.87 -17.86
C ARG A 58 -4.60 0.39 -17.85
N THR A 59 -4.25 -0.16 -16.69
CA THR A 59 -3.97 -1.59 -16.53
C THR A 59 -4.59 -2.11 -15.22
N LEU A 60 -4.64 -3.44 -15.09
CA LEU A 60 -4.90 -4.12 -13.82
C LEU A 60 -3.59 -4.58 -13.14
N ARG A 61 -2.47 -3.92 -13.43
CA ARG A 61 -1.21 -4.16 -12.70
C ARG A 61 -1.30 -3.42 -11.37
N VAL A 62 -1.42 -4.19 -10.29
CA VAL A 62 -1.53 -3.69 -8.93
C VAL A 62 -0.46 -4.37 -8.09
N CYS A 63 0.09 -3.64 -7.13
CA CYS A 63 0.96 -4.19 -6.09
C CYS A 63 0.27 -3.98 -4.75
N PRO A 64 -0.22 -5.05 -4.08
CA PRO A 64 -0.71 -4.95 -2.72
C PRO A 64 0.40 -4.52 -1.76
N VAL A 65 0.15 -3.58 -0.87
CA VAL A 65 1.17 -2.99 0.00
C VAL A 65 0.70 -2.99 1.44
N GLN A 66 1.52 -3.52 2.34
CA GLN A 66 1.39 -3.32 3.77
C GLN A 66 2.36 -2.22 4.23
N VAL A 67 1.87 -1.26 5.00
CA VAL A 67 2.60 -0.13 5.54
C VAL A 67 2.83 -0.34 7.04
N LYS A 68 4.08 -0.27 7.47
CA LYS A 68 4.43 -0.30 8.89
C LYS A 68 5.39 0.83 9.21
N ALA A 69 4.86 1.88 9.83
CA ALA A 69 5.57 3.13 10.06
C ALA A 69 6.17 3.23 11.46
N ARG A 70 7.17 4.10 11.57
CA ARG A 70 7.71 4.57 12.86
C ARG A 70 7.86 6.08 12.84
N SER A 71 7.60 6.71 13.98
CA SER A 71 7.81 8.15 14.18
C SER A 71 9.13 8.48 14.89
N PHE A 72 9.83 7.46 15.38
CA PHE A 72 11.14 7.56 16.02
C PHE A 72 12.06 6.44 15.50
N LEU A 73 13.36 6.65 15.65
CA LEU A 73 14.39 5.65 15.39
C LEU A 73 14.94 5.16 16.72
N ALA A 74 15.56 3.98 16.72
CA ALA A 74 16.32 3.50 17.88
C ALA A 74 17.43 4.50 18.23
N PRO A 75 17.98 4.49 19.47
CA PRO A 75 19.08 5.38 19.85
C PRO A 75 20.31 5.29 18.94
N SER A 76 20.53 4.15 18.28
CA SER A 76 21.58 3.95 17.28
C SER A 76 21.31 4.67 15.94
N GLY A 77 20.10 5.17 15.71
CA GLY A 77 19.64 5.71 14.42
C GLY A 77 19.01 4.66 13.51
N GLU A 78 18.81 3.42 13.98
CA GLU A 78 18.16 2.38 13.19
C GLU A 78 16.64 2.52 13.18
N PHE A 79 16.04 2.26 12.02
CA PHE A 79 14.61 2.00 11.93
C PHE A 79 14.35 0.58 12.44
N GLN A 80 13.41 0.41 13.38
CA GLN A 80 13.05 -0.90 13.93
C GLN A 80 11.54 -1.05 14.02
N VAL A 81 11.03 -2.17 13.50
CA VAL A 81 9.59 -2.46 13.47
C VAL A 81 9.33 -3.95 13.70
N SER A 82 8.22 -4.24 14.37
CA SER A 82 7.66 -5.59 14.46
C SER A 82 6.38 -5.66 13.64
N VAL A 83 6.22 -6.73 12.87
CA VAL A 83 5.08 -7.00 11.99
C VAL A 83 4.44 -8.31 12.43
N ALA A 84 3.33 -8.22 13.17
CA ALA A 84 2.67 -9.39 13.79
C ALA A 84 1.65 -10.10 12.88
N SER A 85 1.18 -9.45 11.80
CA SER A 85 0.16 -10.01 10.91
C SER A 85 0.46 -9.59 9.47
N LEU A 86 1.37 -10.33 8.84
CA LEU A 86 1.78 -10.14 7.46
C LEU A 86 1.04 -11.12 6.56
N GLN A 87 0.28 -10.61 5.59
CA GLN A 87 -0.32 -11.44 4.56
C GLN A 87 0.76 -11.86 3.55
N ALA A 88 1.02 -13.15 3.38
CA ALA A 88 2.15 -13.67 2.62
C ALA A 88 1.93 -13.69 1.08
N ASP A 89 1.39 -12.62 0.49
CA ASP A 89 1.21 -12.53 -0.96
C ASP A 89 2.58 -12.36 -1.66
N PRO A 90 2.99 -13.28 -2.56
CA PRO A 90 4.26 -13.17 -3.27
C PRO A 90 4.35 -11.96 -4.22
N ASN A 91 3.24 -11.33 -4.57
CA ASN A 91 3.19 -10.13 -5.42
C ASN A 91 3.06 -8.83 -4.61
N GLY A 92 2.93 -8.93 -3.29
CA GLY A 92 2.83 -7.78 -2.41
C GLY A 92 4.18 -7.26 -1.94
N ALA A 93 4.16 -6.07 -1.33
CA ALA A 93 5.32 -5.43 -0.74
C ALA A 93 5.02 -4.90 0.66
N VAL A 94 6.07 -4.79 1.47
CA VAL A 94 6.07 -4.07 2.75
C VAL A 94 6.80 -2.75 2.55
N LEU A 95 6.11 -1.64 2.88
CA LEU A 95 6.72 -0.32 2.93
C LEU A 95 6.91 0.10 4.39
N LEU A 96 8.14 0.51 4.72
CA LEU A 96 8.52 0.89 6.08
C LEU A 96 8.97 2.36 6.12
N PRO A 97 8.02 3.31 6.12
CA PRO A 97 8.35 4.73 6.16
C PRO A 97 8.65 5.20 7.58
N TYR A 98 9.62 6.11 7.69
CA TYR A 98 9.85 6.91 8.89
C TYR A 98 9.09 8.23 8.77
N LEU A 99 8.27 8.58 9.77
CA LEU A 99 7.46 9.81 9.82
C LEU A 99 7.86 10.66 11.03
N PRO A 100 8.96 11.42 10.94
CA PRO A 100 9.39 12.27 12.04
C PRO A 100 8.37 13.39 12.34
N PRO A 101 8.18 13.76 13.62
CA PRO A 101 7.59 15.04 13.99
C PRO A 101 8.51 16.21 13.57
N PRO A 102 7.99 17.45 13.46
CA PRO A 102 6.60 17.84 13.69
C PRO A 102 5.71 17.78 12.45
N ASP A 103 6.29 17.61 11.27
CA ASP A 103 5.56 17.74 10.00
C ASP A 103 4.84 16.46 9.57
N TRP A 104 5.25 15.32 10.16
CA TRP A 104 4.69 14.00 9.88
C TRP A 104 4.64 13.67 8.39
N GLN A 105 5.68 14.12 7.68
CA GLN A 105 5.93 13.75 6.29
C GLN A 105 6.80 12.50 6.28
N PRO A 106 6.72 11.67 5.22
CA PRO A 106 7.70 10.62 5.02
C PRO A 106 9.10 11.24 5.01
N GLY A 107 10.03 10.59 5.70
CA GLY A 107 11.44 10.94 5.69
C GLY A 107 12.03 10.87 4.27
N PRO A 108 13.30 11.26 4.09
CA PRO A 108 13.93 11.30 2.77
C PRO A 108 14.03 9.92 2.11
N ALA A 109 13.99 8.84 2.90
CA ALA A 109 14.06 7.47 2.43
C ALA A 109 13.11 6.56 3.23
N LEU A 110 12.75 5.44 2.61
CA LEU A 110 11.98 4.35 3.20
C LEU A 110 12.45 3.00 2.66
N TRP A 111 12.08 1.93 3.33
CA TRP A 111 12.27 0.58 2.79
C TRP A 111 11.07 0.17 1.94
N ALA A 112 11.33 -0.32 0.73
CA ALA A 112 10.33 -0.90 -0.15
C ALA A 112 10.73 -2.33 -0.54
N ILE A 113 10.23 -3.30 0.21
CA ILE A 113 10.70 -4.69 0.17
C ILE A 113 9.54 -5.58 -0.31
N GLY A 114 9.76 -6.42 -1.31
CA GLY A 114 8.77 -7.46 -1.66
C GLY A 114 8.55 -8.41 -0.48
N ILE A 115 7.35 -8.94 -0.31
CA ILE A 115 7.02 -9.78 0.85
C ILE A 115 7.93 -11.02 0.97
N PRO A 116 8.22 -11.78 -0.11
CA PRO A 116 9.17 -12.89 -0.03
C PRO A 116 10.56 -12.45 0.46
N GLU A 117 11.03 -11.30 0.01
CA GLU A 117 12.33 -10.76 0.39
C GLU A 117 12.34 -10.19 1.82
N PHE A 118 11.22 -9.62 2.27
CA PHE A 118 11.04 -9.18 3.65
C PHE A 118 11.10 -10.37 4.60
N LEU A 119 10.38 -11.45 4.29
CA LEU A 119 10.40 -12.69 5.07
C LEU A 119 11.81 -13.31 5.18
N ALA A 120 12.64 -13.14 4.14
CA ALA A 120 14.02 -13.61 4.15
C ALA A 120 14.99 -12.69 4.91
N LEU A 121 14.65 -11.40 5.07
CA LEU A 121 15.49 -10.41 5.75
C LEU A 121 15.12 -10.22 7.22
N ALA A 122 13.85 -10.39 7.58
CA ALA A 122 13.35 -10.18 8.93
C ALA A 122 13.69 -11.36 9.86
N VAL A 123 13.86 -11.05 11.15
CA VAL A 123 14.00 -12.07 12.19
C VAL A 123 12.60 -12.53 12.57
N HIS A 124 12.35 -13.83 12.48
CA HIS A 124 11.08 -14.44 12.91
C HIS A 124 11.11 -14.70 14.42
N ASN A 125 10.17 -14.12 15.14
CA ASN A 125 10.05 -14.20 16.59
C ASN A 125 9.22 -15.41 17.04
N GLN A 126 9.30 -15.74 18.33
CA GLN A 126 8.57 -16.89 18.91
C GLN A 126 7.05 -16.68 18.94
N ASP A 127 6.59 -15.42 18.97
CA ASP A 127 5.18 -15.04 18.93
C ASP A 127 4.59 -15.04 17.51
N GLY A 128 5.38 -15.41 16.50
CA GLY A 128 4.98 -15.41 15.09
C GLY A 128 5.12 -14.06 14.38
N SER A 129 5.63 -13.02 15.07
CA SER A 129 5.91 -11.73 14.45
C SER A 129 7.25 -11.71 13.70
N TYR A 130 7.38 -10.77 12.77
CA TYR A 130 8.62 -10.52 12.04
C TYR A 130 9.23 -9.19 12.48
N GLN A 131 10.47 -9.23 12.97
CA GLN A 131 11.22 -8.04 13.33
C GLN A 131 12.17 -7.64 12.19
N PHE A 132 12.04 -6.40 11.73
CA PHE A 132 12.96 -5.82 10.77
C PHE A 132 13.72 -4.64 11.40
N SER A 133 15.01 -4.53 11.06
CA SER A 133 15.85 -3.41 11.45
C SER A 133 16.79 -2.99 10.31
N GLY A 134 17.05 -1.69 10.21
CA GLY A 134 18.00 -1.16 9.23
C GLY A 134 18.14 0.36 9.28
N TYR A 135 19.28 0.87 8.82
CA TYR A 135 19.53 2.31 8.72
C TYR A 135 18.86 2.87 7.46
N LEU A 136 18.16 4.01 7.58
CA LEU A 136 17.61 4.75 6.44
C LEU A 136 18.68 5.55 5.68
N ASP A 137 19.88 5.00 5.60
CA ASP A 137 21.06 5.60 5.01
C ASP A 137 21.95 4.49 4.43
N GLY A 138 22.05 4.46 3.10
CA GLY A 138 22.77 3.42 2.36
C GLY A 138 24.28 3.38 2.60
N ARG A 139 24.84 4.35 3.33
CA ARG A 139 26.26 4.34 3.76
C ARG A 139 26.54 3.27 4.81
N PHE A 140 25.52 2.86 5.58
CA PHE A 140 25.66 1.77 6.54
C PHE A 140 25.45 0.43 5.84
N PRO A 141 26.39 -0.53 5.90
CA PRO A 141 26.25 -1.81 5.21
C PRO A 141 25.06 -2.62 5.72
N SER A 142 24.14 -2.99 4.82
CA SER A 142 23.06 -3.93 5.11
C SER A 142 22.64 -4.67 3.84
N PRO A 143 22.31 -5.99 3.93
CA PRO A 143 21.75 -6.73 2.81
C PRO A 143 20.40 -6.15 2.33
N ALA A 144 19.71 -5.39 3.18
CA ALA A 144 18.47 -4.73 2.84
C ALA A 144 18.66 -3.50 1.93
N ASN A 145 19.86 -2.90 1.85
CA ASN A 145 20.12 -1.61 1.17
C ASN A 145 19.62 -1.54 -0.28
N ARG A 146 19.53 -2.67 -0.99
CA ARG A 146 18.96 -2.72 -2.35
C ARG A 146 17.47 -2.33 -2.43
N TYR A 147 16.78 -2.39 -1.30
CA TYR A 147 15.38 -2.00 -1.10
C TYR A 147 15.21 -0.62 -0.44
N LEU A 148 16.32 0.07 -0.14
CA LEU A 148 16.27 1.44 0.35
C LEU A 148 15.91 2.35 -0.83
N VAL A 149 14.87 3.14 -0.66
CA VAL A 149 14.30 3.99 -1.71
C VAL A 149 14.17 5.40 -1.21
N GLU A 150 14.66 6.37 -1.99
CA GLU A 150 14.41 7.79 -1.76
C GLU A 150 12.95 8.11 -2.06
N THR A 151 12.26 8.76 -1.13
CA THR A 151 10.82 9.05 -1.26
C THR A 151 10.48 9.98 -2.43
N ARG A 152 11.43 10.81 -2.85
CA ARG A 152 11.32 11.68 -4.04
C ARG A 152 11.58 10.98 -5.38
N HIS A 153 11.88 9.68 -5.35
CA HIS A 153 12.25 8.87 -6.51
C HIS A 153 11.54 7.50 -6.51
N LEU A 154 10.36 7.41 -5.88
CA LEU A 154 9.56 6.19 -5.74
C LEU A 154 9.27 5.52 -7.09
N GLN A 155 8.95 6.30 -8.12
CA GLN A 155 8.68 5.81 -9.46
C GLN A 155 9.87 5.03 -10.00
N ARG A 156 11.05 5.68 -10.06
CA ARG A 156 12.25 5.10 -10.67
C ARG A 156 12.87 3.99 -9.82
N GLN A 157 12.93 4.18 -8.50
CA GLN A 157 13.65 3.28 -7.60
C GLN A 157 12.80 2.11 -7.11
N TRP A 158 11.46 2.21 -7.17
CA TRP A 158 10.55 1.15 -6.72
C TRP A 158 9.50 0.76 -7.76
N LEU A 159 8.59 1.65 -8.16
CA LEU A 159 7.44 1.28 -9.00
C LEU A 159 7.88 0.66 -10.34
N ASP A 160 8.87 1.24 -11.01
CA ASP A 160 9.41 0.74 -12.27
C ASP A 160 10.08 -0.64 -12.15
N ARG A 161 10.43 -1.05 -10.93
CA ARG A 161 11.01 -2.37 -10.63
C ARG A 161 9.95 -3.43 -10.34
N ILE A 162 8.70 -3.04 -10.14
CA ILE A 162 7.60 -4.00 -9.98
C ILE A 162 7.46 -4.79 -11.29
N PRO A 163 7.42 -6.14 -11.26
CA PRO A 163 7.33 -6.95 -12.46
C PRO A 163 6.19 -6.54 -13.39
N GLY A 164 6.53 -6.21 -14.65
CA GLY A 164 5.55 -5.81 -15.67
C GLY A 164 5.03 -4.38 -15.54
N TRP A 165 5.52 -3.59 -14.59
CA TRP A 165 5.07 -2.20 -14.38
C TRP A 165 5.44 -1.27 -15.53
N THR A 166 6.58 -1.48 -16.18
CA THR A 166 7.04 -0.66 -17.31
C THR A 166 6.64 -1.21 -18.68
N ALA A 167 6.00 -2.38 -18.74
CA ALA A 167 5.58 -3.01 -20.00
C ALA A 167 4.67 -2.06 -20.81
N PRO A 168 4.67 -2.08 -22.15
CA PRO A 168 3.75 -1.25 -22.92
C PRO A 168 2.29 -1.48 -22.49
N VAL A 169 1.52 -0.40 -22.33
CA VAL A 169 0.06 -0.54 -22.12
C VAL A 169 -0.52 -1.06 -23.44
N PRO A 170 -1.21 -2.22 -23.44
CA PRO A 170 -1.83 -2.74 -24.65
C PRO A 170 -2.77 -1.70 -25.25
N PRO A 171 -2.80 -1.52 -26.59
CA PRO A 171 -3.79 -0.67 -27.23
C PRO A 171 -5.19 -1.17 -26.89
N ALA A 172 -6.14 -0.24 -26.70
CA ALA A 172 -7.53 -0.63 -26.52
C ALA A 172 -7.99 -1.47 -27.73
N PRO A 173 -8.74 -2.57 -27.51
CA PRO A 173 -9.25 -3.37 -28.61
C PRO A 173 -10.07 -2.48 -29.55
N ALA A 174 -9.68 -2.42 -30.83
CA ALA A 174 -10.42 -1.66 -31.82
C ALA A 174 -11.86 -2.18 -31.89
N GLY A 175 -12.85 -1.29 -31.74
CA GLY A 175 -14.28 -1.63 -31.81
C GLY A 175 -14.96 -1.90 -30.46
N LEU A 176 -14.22 -1.99 -29.35
CA LEU A 176 -14.74 -1.97 -27.98
C LEU A 176 -14.35 -0.66 -27.31
N LEU A 177 -14.76 0.47 -27.88
CA LEU A 177 -14.91 1.64 -27.01
C LEU A 177 -16.07 1.28 -26.09
N PRO A 178 -15.87 1.13 -24.77
CA PRO A 178 -17.02 1.10 -23.89
C PRO A 178 -17.80 2.36 -24.24
N ARG A 179 -19.08 2.21 -24.61
CA ARG A 179 -19.99 3.33 -24.56
C ARG A 179 -19.95 3.76 -23.11
N VAL A 180 -19.06 4.70 -22.78
CA VAL A 180 -19.09 5.42 -21.54
C VAL A 180 -20.44 6.10 -21.60
N GLY A 181 -21.45 5.45 -21.03
CA GLY A 181 -22.78 6.04 -20.92
C GLY A 181 -22.56 7.43 -20.37
N ARG A 182 -23.15 8.44 -21.01
CA ARG A 182 -23.16 9.81 -20.47
C ARG A 182 -23.39 9.69 -18.97
N ALA A 183 -22.44 10.20 -18.17
CA ALA A 183 -22.42 10.02 -16.72
C ALA A 183 -23.84 10.19 -16.16
N GLY A 184 -24.54 9.08 -15.94
CA GLY A 184 -25.80 9.06 -15.22
C GLY A 184 -25.51 9.71 -13.87
N ALA A 185 -26.41 10.58 -13.41
CA ALA A 185 -26.18 11.46 -12.27
C ALA A 185 -25.37 10.76 -11.17
N ARG A 186 -24.12 11.19 -10.99
CA ARG A 186 -23.05 10.53 -10.20
C ARG A 186 -23.43 10.20 -8.76
N ALA A 187 -24.50 10.80 -8.24
CA ALA A 187 -25.03 10.54 -6.91
C ALA A 187 -25.51 9.09 -6.73
N PHE A 188 -26.14 8.48 -7.75
CA PHE A 188 -26.66 7.10 -7.65
C PHE A 188 -25.58 6.03 -7.87
N GLY A 189 -24.53 6.35 -8.64
CA GLY A 189 -23.39 5.45 -8.86
C GLY A 189 -22.65 5.11 -7.56
N ARG A 190 -22.45 6.08 -6.68
CA ARG A 190 -21.79 5.85 -5.37
C ARG A 190 -22.60 4.94 -4.45
N SER A 191 -23.92 5.09 -4.42
CA SER A 191 -24.78 4.18 -3.64
C SER A 191 -24.75 2.75 -4.19
N ALA A 192 -24.71 2.59 -5.52
CA ALA A 192 -24.58 1.28 -6.16
C ALA A 192 -23.21 0.64 -5.88
N GLU A 193 -22.13 1.42 -5.90
CA GLU A 193 -20.77 0.96 -5.56
C GLU A 193 -20.69 0.52 -4.09
N LEU A 194 -21.21 1.33 -3.16
CA LEU A 194 -21.22 1.00 -1.73
C LEU A 194 -22.09 -0.23 -1.45
N TRP A 195 -23.27 -0.31 -2.07
CA TRP A 195 -24.13 -1.49 -1.95
C TRP A 195 -23.42 -2.74 -2.49
N LEU A 196 -22.87 -2.69 -3.70
CA LEU A 196 -22.16 -3.82 -4.30
C LEU A 196 -20.94 -4.22 -3.48
N ALA A 197 -20.15 -3.26 -3.01
CA ALA A 197 -19.02 -3.52 -2.12
C ALA A 197 -19.49 -4.25 -0.85
N GLY A 198 -20.59 -3.79 -0.23
CA GLY A 198 -21.19 -4.45 0.93
C GLY A 198 -21.70 -5.86 0.64
N GLU A 199 -22.30 -6.11 -0.52
CA GLU A 199 -22.71 -7.45 -0.95
C GLU A 199 -21.50 -8.37 -1.16
N ILE A 200 -20.46 -7.89 -1.84
CA ILE A 200 -19.21 -8.63 -2.07
C ILE A 200 -18.56 -8.97 -0.74
N MET A 201 -18.42 -8.00 0.16
CA MET A 201 -17.83 -8.22 1.49
C MET A 201 -18.65 -9.24 2.31
N ARG A 202 -19.98 -9.23 2.18
CA ARG A 202 -20.84 -10.23 2.84
C ARG A 202 -20.65 -11.62 2.26
N ALA A 203 -20.54 -11.74 0.94
CA ALA A 203 -20.46 -13.01 0.23
C ALA A 203 -19.04 -13.62 0.25
N ALA A 204 -18.01 -12.79 0.19
CA ALA A 204 -16.62 -13.20 0.06
C ALA A 204 -15.87 -13.34 1.40
N LEU A 205 -16.54 -13.09 2.52
CA LEU A 205 -15.99 -13.19 3.88
C LEU A 205 -14.67 -12.39 4.02
N GLN A 206 -13.66 -12.98 4.67
CA GLN A 206 -12.34 -12.38 4.92
C GLN A 206 -11.29 -12.71 3.84
N ASP A 207 -11.69 -13.37 2.74
CA ASP A 207 -10.75 -13.88 1.74
C ASP A 207 -10.59 -12.97 0.51
N VAL A 208 -11.42 -11.92 0.41
CA VAL A 208 -11.35 -10.95 -0.69
C VAL A 208 -11.30 -9.54 -0.14
N ALA A 209 -10.23 -8.81 -0.45
CA ALA A 209 -10.17 -7.38 -0.19
C ALA A 209 -10.88 -6.62 -1.31
N VAL A 210 -11.81 -5.74 -0.93
CA VAL A 210 -12.47 -4.79 -1.81
C VAL A 210 -11.80 -3.44 -1.63
N VAL A 211 -11.31 -2.87 -2.72
CA VAL A 211 -10.42 -1.72 -2.72
C VAL A 211 -10.99 -0.63 -3.62
N GLN A 212 -10.94 0.61 -3.13
CA GLN A 212 -11.43 1.78 -3.85
C GLN A 212 -10.26 2.71 -4.20
N ASP A 213 -10.14 3.06 -5.49
CA ASP A 213 -9.17 4.05 -5.93
C ASP A 213 -9.51 5.45 -5.40
N ARG A 214 -8.52 6.11 -4.80
CA ARG A 214 -8.66 7.48 -4.27
C ARG A 214 -8.85 8.50 -5.39
N LEU A 215 -8.13 8.30 -6.49
CA LEU A 215 -8.22 9.13 -7.69
C LEU A 215 -8.65 8.26 -8.86
N ARG A 216 -9.90 8.44 -9.32
CA ARG A 216 -10.40 7.76 -10.51
C ARG A 216 -9.84 8.41 -11.76
N VAL A 217 -8.82 7.77 -12.31
CA VAL A 217 -8.12 8.18 -13.54
C VAL A 217 -8.45 7.30 -14.74
N ASP A 218 -9.15 6.18 -14.53
CA ASP A 218 -9.64 5.29 -15.58
C ASP A 218 -10.97 4.60 -15.19
N SER A 219 -11.35 3.54 -15.90
CA SER A 219 -12.67 2.90 -15.84
C SER A 219 -12.83 1.86 -14.72
N VAL A 220 -11.90 1.75 -13.79
CA VAL A 220 -12.00 0.81 -12.67
C VAL A 220 -12.61 1.54 -11.48
N ASP A 221 -13.77 1.08 -11.01
CA ASP A 221 -14.47 1.67 -9.86
C ASP A 221 -14.07 0.99 -8.55
N LEU A 222 -13.88 -0.34 -8.58
CA LEU A 222 -13.42 -1.17 -7.45
C LEU A 222 -12.35 -2.17 -7.94
N LEU A 223 -11.35 -2.41 -7.12
CA LEU A 223 -10.43 -3.53 -7.27
C LEU A 223 -10.81 -4.64 -6.27
N LEU A 224 -10.71 -5.88 -6.74
CA LEU A 224 -10.89 -7.07 -5.92
C LEU A 224 -9.55 -7.80 -5.83
N HIS A 225 -9.13 -8.14 -4.62
CA HIS A 225 -7.95 -8.95 -4.37
C HIS A 225 -8.37 -10.25 -3.68
N ASP A 226 -8.32 -11.37 -4.40
CA ASP A 226 -8.44 -12.72 -3.83
C ASP A 226 -7.16 -13.04 -3.04
N LEU A 227 -7.26 -13.02 -1.71
CA LEU A 227 -6.14 -13.16 -0.78
C LEU A 227 -5.60 -14.59 -0.71
N ARG A 228 -6.33 -15.58 -1.22
CA ARG A 228 -5.88 -16.98 -1.27
C ARG A 228 -5.20 -17.30 -2.60
N GLY A 229 -5.78 -16.82 -3.69
CA GLY A 229 -5.27 -17.03 -5.04
C GLY A 229 -4.23 -16.00 -5.49
N TYR A 230 -4.07 -14.90 -4.75
CA TYR A 230 -3.24 -13.73 -5.08
C TYR A 230 -3.62 -13.13 -6.44
N ARG A 231 -4.93 -13.12 -6.73
CA ARG A 231 -5.47 -12.66 -8.02
C ARG A 231 -6.14 -11.31 -7.85
N LEU A 232 -5.93 -10.45 -8.85
CA LEU A 232 -6.50 -9.12 -8.89
C LEU A 232 -7.53 -9.03 -10.01
N GLY A 233 -8.69 -8.47 -9.69
CA GLY A 233 -9.77 -8.15 -10.62
C GLY A 233 -10.16 -6.68 -10.53
N GLY A 234 -10.63 -6.12 -11.64
CA GLY A 234 -11.25 -4.79 -11.67
C GLY A 234 -12.74 -4.92 -11.93
N LEU A 235 -13.54 -4.14 -11.21
CA LEU A 235 -14.98 -3.98 -11.43
C LEU A 235 -15.28 -2.55 -11.88
N SER A 236 -16.11 -2.44 -12.91
CA SER A 236 -16.73 -1.19 -13.35
C SER A 236 -18.22 -1.26 -13.04
N VAL A 237 -18.74 -0.28 -12.32
CA VAL A 237 -20.11 -0.26 -11.83
C VAL A 237 -20.91 0.79 -12.59
N HIS A 238 -21.98 0.35 -13.25
CA HIS A 238 -22.87 1.22 -13.99
C HIS A 238 -24.29 1.07 -13.46
N ALA A 239 -24.82 2.13 -12.87
CA ALA A 239 -26.25 2.19 -12.53
C ALA A 239 -27.05 2.60 -13.77
N SER A 240 -27.98 1.75 -14.21
CA SER A 240 -28.96 2.13 -15.23
C SER A 240 -30.04 3.00 -14.60
N THR A 241 -30.32 4.15 -15.21
CA THR A 241 -31.49 4.99 -14.90
C THR A 241 -32.71 4.50 -15.65
#